data_AF-A0AAD6Y287-F1
#
_entry.id   AF-A0AAD6Y287-F1
#
_cell.length_a   1.000
_cell.length_b   1.000
_cell.length_c   1.000
_cell.angle_alpha   90.00
_cell.angle_beta   90.00
_cell.angle_gamma   90.00
#
_symmetry.space_group_name_H-M   'P 1'
#
loop_
_entity.id
_entity.type
_entity.pdbx_description
1 polymer ?
#
loop_
_entity_poly.entity_id
_entity_poly.type
_entity_poly.pdbx_seq_one_letter_code
_entity_poly.pdbx_strand_id
1 'polypeptide(L)'
;MTVIPQFVKAFQGPWEERHHSTLTPSHIKLRFYGNAELLVHELDLAIQDFIQAHKDYLAAKELPANAKHLLKAHGAYPALMYFEFHIQADLYHNDTNEVVQFHNPGGKRKAKSDDRNAKRPQTELPPVPLESRFRPRDIPRTLVTISTQTIFCDNDGGVQIDAASVEQLPSPSFTEILLLEEAKYFLEKLHEHDETFSADLDSSLSISKAWLAKETVDEDENPSLAAGISEDQPEQLDAYHASGIAWLMEPLRSGQVTKFRGTLDHTGAAQGKLAATVDAFIHFTYLYSKKTMVLCDVQTMKQHINDWLMNVIFDPMVHSPTGNRGPGDHGKKGIADFVATHDLDDDE
;
A
#
# COMPACT_ATOMS: atom_id res chain seq x y z
N MET A 1 1.63 4.63 -21.54
CA MET A 1 2.44 5.52 -20.69
C MET A 1 3.53 4.66 -20.07
N THR A 2 4.80 5.03 -20.18
CA THR A 2 5.92 4.19 -19.68
C THR A 2 6.01 4.28 -18.15
N VAL A 3 6.58 3.25 -17.53
CA VAL A 3 6.61 3.08 -16.07
C VAL A 3 7.47 4.15 -15.38
N ILE A 4 8.64 4.44 -15.94
CA ILE A 4 9.63 5.35 -15.32
C ILE A 4 9.09 6.79 -15.15
N PRO A 5 8.45 7.44 -16.14
CA PRO A 5 7.90 8.78 -15.96
C PRO A 5 6.84 8.88 -14.86
N GLN A 6 6.02 7.84 -14.66
CA GLN A 6 5.02 7.82 -13.58
C GLN A 6 5.69 7.77 -12.21
N PHE A 7 6.75 6.95 -12.08
CA PHE A 7 7.53 6.86 -10.87
C PHE A 7 8.32 8.13 -10.58
N VAL A 8 9.02 8.69 -11.57
CA VAL A 8 9.71 10.00 -11.44
C VAL A 8 8.72 11.04 -10.91
N LYS A 9 7.53 11.16 -11.51
CA LYS A 9 6.50 12.10 -11.09
C LYS A 9 6.08 11.91 -9.62
N ALA A 10 5.94 10.67 -9.15
CA ALA A 10 5.56 10.37 -7.77
C ALA A 10 6.67 10.71 -6.77
N PHE A 11 7.94 10.52 -7.14
CA PHE A 11 9.10 10.78 -6.27
C PHE A 11 9.66 12.20 -6.38
N GLN A 12 9.21 12.98 -7.36
CA GLN A 12 9.80 14.28 -7.70
C GLN A 12 9.78 15.28 -6.55
N GLY A 13 8.64 15.43 -5.86
CA GLY A 13 8.48 16.40 -4.78
C GLY A 13 9.45 16.15 -3.62
N PRO A 14 9.44 14.95 -3.00
CA PRO A 14 10.40 14.59 -1.95
C PRO A 14 11.86 14.67 -2.40
N TRP A 15 12.14 14.41 -3.69
CA TRP A 15 13.49 14.49 -4.25
C TRP A 15 14.00 15.94 -4.33
N GLU A 16 13.21 16.84 -4.92
CA GLU A 16 13.56 18.26 -5.08
C GLU A 16 13.73 18.95 -3.73
N GLU A 17 12.90 18.61 -2.75
CA GLU A 17 13.03 19.13 -1.39
C GLU A 17 14.40 18.80 -0.78
N ARG A 18 14.92 17.59 -1.04
CA ARG A 18 16.16 17.09 -0.44
C ARG A 18 17.40 17.48 -1.21
N HIS A 19 17.34 17.41 -2.53
CA HIS A 19 18.51 17.55 -3.39
C HIS A 19 18.57 18.90 -4.09
N HIS A 20 17.48 19.67 -4.15
CA HIS A 20 17.39 20.96 -4.85
C HIS A 20 17.56 20.88 -6.37
N SER A 21 17.47 19.69 -6.96
CA SER A 21 17.39 19.52 -8.41
C SER A 21 16.37 18.46 -8.84
N THR A 22 16.09 18.45 -10.13
CA THR A 22 15.04 17.62 -10.72
C THR A 22 15.57 16.24 -11.09
N LEU A 23 14.81 15.18 -10.76
CA LEU A 23 15.12 13.82 -11.16
C LEU A 23 14.46 13.59 -12.52
N THR A 24 15.24 13.16 -13.50
CA THR A 24 14.72 12.86 -14.84
C THR A 24 14.62 11.36 -15.05
N PRO A 25 13.77 10.88 -15.99
CA PRO A 25 13.74 9.46 -16.35
C PRO A 25 15.11 8.87 -16.68
N SER A 26 16.01 9.65 -17.29
CA SER A 26 17.40 9.23 -17.60
C SER A 26 18.29 9.06 -16.38
N HIS A 27 17.90 9.61 -15.22
CA HIS A 27 18.63 9.40 -13.96
C HIS A 27 18.21 8.12 -13.24
N ILE A 28 17.12 7.48 -13.67
CA ILE A 28 16.55 6.31 -13.01
C ILE A 28 16.75 5.07 -13.86
N LYS A 29 17.24 4.03 -13.20
CA LYS A 29 17.30 2.68 -13.73
C LYS A 29 16.39 1.78 -12.91
N LEU A 30 15.37 1.25 -13.56
CA LEU A 30 14.49 0.24 -12.97
C LEU A 30 15.16 -1.13 -13.09
N ARG A 31 15.14 -1.91 -12.02
CA ARG A 31 15.57 -3.31 -12.02
C ARG A 31 14.51 -4.16 -11.36
N PHE A 32 14.43 -5.44 -11.69
CA PHE A 32 13.76 -6.38 -10.82
C PHE A 32 14.59 -6.59 -9.55
N TYR A 33 13.91 -6.68 -8.43
CA TYR A 33 14.53 -7.00 -7.15
C TYR A 33 15.31 -8.32 -7.25
N GLY A 34 16.58 -8.29 -6.85
CA GLY A 34 17.46 -9.47 -6.90
C GLY A 34 18.15 -9.74 -8.25
N ASN A 35 17.93 -8.94 -9.29
CA ASN A 35 18.68 -9.06 -10.55
C ASN A 35 19.97 -8.21 -10.53
N ALA A 36 21.12 -8.87 -10.77
CA ALA A 36 22.42 -8.20 -10.85
C ALA A 36 22.65 -7.47 -12.20
N GLU A 37 21.99 -7.93 -13.28
CA GLU A 37 22.19 -7.40 -14.63
C GLU A 37 21.02 -6.55 -15.12
N LEU A 38 21.35 -5.54 -15.93
CA LEU A 38 20.41 -4.62 -16.57
C LEU A 38 19.77 -5.28 -17.79
N LEU A 39 18.46 -5.13 -17.94
CA LEU A 39 17.78 -5.36 -19.22
C LEU A 39 17.90 -4.08 -20.05
N VAL A 40 18.94 -4.03 -20.90
CA VAL A 40 19.50 -2.80 -21.50
C VAL A 40 18.56 -2.13 -22.52
N HIS A 41 17.44 -2.77 -22.88
CA HIS A 41 16.56 -2.33 -23.97
C HIS A 41 15.12 -2.01 -23.52
N GLU A 42 14.85 -1.94 -22.21
CA GLU A 42 13.48 -1.99 -21.70
C GLU A 42 12.93 -0.69 -21.08
N LEU A 43 13.72 0.39 -21.05
CA LEU A 43 13.33 1.66 -20.42
C LEU A 43 12.13 2.35 -21.11
N ASP A 44 11.90 2.02 -22.38
CA ASP A 44 10.81 2.57 -23.21
C ASP A 44 9.62 1.62 -23.39
N LEU A 45 9.64 0.45 -22.73
CA LEU A 45 8.58 -0.54 -22.89
C LEU A 45 7.31 -0.13 -22.13
N ALA A 46 6.15 -0.50 -22.69
CA ALA A 46 4.93 -0.54 -21.91
C ALA A 46 5.09 -1.60 -20.81
N ILE A 47 4.36 -1.44 -19.70
CA ILE A 47 4.48 -2.34 -18.54
C ILE A 47 4.31 -3.82 -18.94
N GLN A 48 3.42 -4.11 -19.89
CA GLN A 48 3.17 -5.47 -20.39
C GLN A 48 4.34 -6.04 -21.19
N ASP A 49 4.98 -5.22 -22.03
CA ASP A 49 6.14 -5.63 -22.83
C ASP A 49 7.36 -5.84 -21.93
N PHE A 50 7.52 -4.98 -20.92
CA PHE A 50 8.55 -5.12 -19.87
C PHE A 50 8.38 -6.44 -19.09
N ILE A 51 7.15 -6.76 -18.70
CA ILE A 51 6.82 -8.03 -18.04
C ILE A 51 7.20 -9.22 -18.92
N GLN A 52 6.82 -9.16 -20.20
CA GLN A 52 7.04 -10.28 -21.13
C GLN A 52 8.53 -10.47 -21.42
N ALA A 53 9.26 -9.40 -21.70
CA ALA A 53 10.70 -9.46 -21.95
C ALA A 53 11.47 -10.02 -20.73
N HIS A 54 11.00 -9.71 -19.52
CA HIS A 54 11.54 -10.30 -18.30
C HIS A 54 11.24 -11.80 -18.15
N LYS A 55 10.00 -12.23 -18.43
CA LYS A 55 9.64 -13.66 -18.44
C LYS A 55 10.53 -14.44 -19.40
N ASP A 56 10.78 -13.86 -20.58
CA ASP A 56 11.64 -14.46 -21.61
C ASP A 56 13.10 -14.52 -21.14
N TYR A 57 13.61 -13.47 -20.48
CA TYR A 57 14.94 -13.44 -19.88
C TYR A 57 15.12 -14.51 -18.77
N LEU A 58 14.14 -14.64 -17.87
CA LEU A 58 14.17 -15.66 -16.81
C LEU A 58 14.11 -17.08 -17.38
N ALA A 59 13.34 -17.30 -18.46
CA ALA A 59 13.28 -18.59 -19.14
C ALA A 59 14.60 -18.94 -19.87
N ALA A 60 15.34 -17.94 -20.34
CA ALA A 60 16.56 -18.12 -21.11
C ALA A 60 17.85 -18.32 -20.27
N LYS A 61 17.88 -17.89 -19.00
CA LYS A 61 19.08 -18.04 -18.14
C LYS A 61 18.91 -19.13 -17.08
N GLU A 62 19.95 -19.93 -16.89
CA GLU A 62 20.12 -20.67 -15.64
C GLU A 62 20.38 -19.67 -14.50
N LEU A 63 19.34 -19.35 -13.74
CA LEU A 63 19.43 -18.45 -12.60
C LEU A 63 20.48 -18.94 -11.59
N PRO A 64 21.34 -18.04 -11.06
CA PRO A 64 22.29 -18.40 -10.02
C PRO A 64 21.55 -18.92 -8.78
N ALA A 65 22.17 -19.84 -8.04
CA ALA A 65 21.51 -20.61 -6.97
C ALA A 65 20.86 -19.73 -5.87
N ASN A 66 21.41 -18.54 -5.62
CA ASN A 66 20.86 -17.55 -4.70
C ASN A 66 19.58 -16.88 -5.23
N ALA A 67 19.48 -16.62 -6.54
CA ALA A 67 18.25 -16.13 -7.17
C ALA A 67 17.15 -17.21 -7.17
N LYS A 68 17.53 -18.50 -7.34
CA LYS A 68 16.59 -19.62 -7.17
C LYS A 68 16.09 -19.72 -5.73
N HIS A 69 16.91 -19.44 -4.73
CA HIS A 69 16.51 -19.46 -3.32
C HIS A 69 15.54 -18.32 -2.99
N LEU A 70 15.71 -17.13 -3.60
CA LEU A 70 14.81 -15.99 -3.47
C LEU A 70 13.49 -16.22 -4.22
N LEU A 71 13.50 -16.75 -5.44
CA LEU A 71 12.29 -17.15 -6.17
C LEU A 71 11.54 -18.31 -5.49
N LYS A 72 12.24 -19.15 -4.72
CA LYS A 72 11.63 -20.25 -3.95
C LYS A 72 11.12 -19.78 -2.58
N ALA A 73 11.80 -18.82 -1.94
CA ALA A 73 11.38 -18.19 -0.69
C ALA A 73 10.20 -17.21 -0.89
N HIS A 74 10.15 -16.57 -2.06
CA HIS A 74 9.04 -15.70 -2.46
C HIS A 74 8.01 -16.40 -3.34
N GLY A 75 8.13 -17.72 -3.55
CA GLY A 75 7.32 -18.61 -4.40
C GLY A 75 7.24 -18.23 -5.89
N ALA A 76 6.82 -19.18 -6.71
CA ALA A 76 6.63 -18.99 -8.15
C ALA A 76 5.33 -18.21 -8.42
N TYR A 77 5.32 -16.89 -8.14
CA TYR A 77 4.13 -16.05 -8.30
C TYR A 77 4.20 -15.22 -9.59
N PRO A 78 3.26 -15.40 -10.53
CA PRO A 78 3.13 -14.50 -11.68
C PRO A 78 2.45 -13.15 -11.36
N ALA A 79 2.01 -12.92 -10.10
CA ALA A 79 1.11 -11.80 -9.74
C ALA A 79 1.76 -10.65 -8.94
N LEU A 80 3.00 -10.80 -8.48
CA LEU A 80 3.73 -9.77 -7.73
C LEU A 80 5.09 -9.53 -8.38
N MET A 81 5.37 -8.27 -8.70
CA MET A 81 6.66 -7.87 -9.24
C MET A 81 7.32 -6.85 -8.33
N TYR A 82 8.50 -7.20 -7.85
CA TYR A 82 9.33 -6.34 -7.03
C TYR A 82 10.33 -5.62 -7.92
N PHE A 83 10.38 -4.29 -7.79
CA PHE A 83 11.31 -3.46 -8.53
C PHE A 83 12.23 -2.71 -7.58
N GLU A 84 13.49 -2.56 -7.99
CA GLU A 84 14.45 -1.67 -7.39
C GLU A 84 14.64 -0.43 -8.25
N PHE A 85 14.65 0.73 -7.59
CA PHE A 85 14.95 2.02 -8.21
C PHE A 85 16.40 2.37 -7.96
N HIS A 86 17.19 2.36 -9.02
CA HIS A 86 18.60 2.72 -8.97
C HIS A 86 18.79 4.09 -9.59
N ILE A 87 19.27 5.03 -8.79
CA ILE A 87 19.63 6.35 -9.30
C ILE A 87 21.04 6.27 -9.86
N GLN A 88 21.19 6.59 -11.14
CA GLN A 88 22.47 6.60 -11.82
C GLN A 88 23.26 7.84 -11.39
N ALA A 89 23.95 7.74 -10.26
CA ALA A 89 24.64 8.85 -9.62
C ALA A 89 25.57 9.63 -10.56
N ASP A 90 26.27 8.95 -11.48
CA ASP A 90 27.15 9.60 -12.44
C ASP A 90 26.37 10.45 -13.46
N LEU A 91 25.26 9.94 -13.99
CA LEU A 91 24.42 10.69 -14.93
C LEU A 91 23.73 11.85 -14.24
N TYR A 92 23.18 11.61 -13.05
CA TYR A 92 22.61 12.65 -12.22
C TYR A 92 23.63 13.76 -11.95
N HIS A 93 24.83 13.40 -11.51
CA HIS A 93 25.90 14.36 -11.23
C HIS A 93 26.33 15.15 -12.47
N ASN A 94 26.47 14.48 -13.63
CA ASN A 94 26.85 15.16 -14.87
C ASN A 94 25.79 16.18 -15.32
N ASP A 95 24.51 15.89 -15.08
CA ASP A 95 23.40 16.73 -15.52
C ASP A 95 23.08 17.87 -14.53
N THR A 96 23.15 17.60 -13.22
CA THR A 96 22.74 18.55 -12.17
C THR A 96 23.91 19.21 -11.44
N ASN A 97 25.13 18.70 -11.64
CA ASN A 97 26.33 19.05 -10.87
C ASN A 97 26.19 18.78 -9.35
N GLU A 98 25.24 17.93 -8.96
CA GLU A 98 25.03 17.54 -7.56
C GLU A 98 25.52 16.11 -7.30
N VAL A 99 26.00 15.86 -6.10
CA VAL A 99 26.42 14.51 -5.68
C VAL A 99 25.29 13.87 -4.89
N VAL A 100 24.79 12.72 -5.35
CA VAL A 100 23.78 11.97 -4.62
C VAL A 100 24.41 11.37 -3.36
N GLN A 101 24.08 11.94 -2.20
CA GLN A 101 24.53 11.42 -0.91
C GLN A 101 23.49 10.43 -0.36
N PHE A 102 23.72 9.14 -0.60
CA PHE A 102 22.98 8.09 0.11
C PHE A 102 23.49 8.03 1.54
N HIS A 103 22.68 8.42 2.51
CA HIS A 103 23.01 8.25 3.92
C HIS A 103 23.11 6.75 4.18
N ASN A 104 24.34 6.25 4.35
CA ASN A 104 24.58 4.89 4.79
C ASN A 104 24.52 4.93 6.32
N PRO A 105 23.43 4.46 6.94
CA PRO A 105 23.20 4.85 8.32
C PRO A 105 24.18 4.15 9.30
N GLY A 106 24.96 3.15 8.83
CA GLY A 106 25.85 2.20 9.52
C GLY A 106 27.08 2.68 10.29
N GLY A 107 27.29 3.98 10.53
CA GLY A 107 28.50 4.46 11.20
C GLY A 107 28.53 4.21 12.71
N LYS A 108 29.09 3.08 13.17
CA LYS A 108 29.40 2.83 14.60
C LYS A 108 30.31 3.95 15.13
N ARG A 109 29.82 4.76 16.08
CA ARG A 109 30.62 5.79 16.78
C ARG A 109 31.72 5.10 17.61
N LYS A 110 33.00 5.24 17.22
CA LYS A 110 34.14 4.80 18.04
C LYS A 110 34.32 5.75 19.23
N ALA A 111 34.43 5.17 20.43
CA ALA A 111 34.82 5.88 21.65
C ALA A 111 36.24 6.45 21.50
N LYS A 112 36.41 7.71 21.94
CA LYS A 112 37.70 8.40 22.00
C LYS A 112 38.59 7.77 23.08
N SER A 113 39.82 7.39 22.73
CA SER A 113 40.93 7.28 23.68
C SER A 113 41.98 8.32 23.35
N ASP A 114 42.59 8.86 24.40
CA ASP A 114 43.53 9.97 24.35
C ASP A 114 44.91 9.61 23.77
N ASP A 115 45.44 10.63 23.08
CA ASP A 115 46.83 11.14 23.09
C ASP A 115 47.78 10.96 21.89
N ARG A 116 48.16 12.15 21.40
CA ARG A 116 49.40 12.69 20.79
C ARG A 116 50.01 12.20 19.45
N ASN A 117 50.08 13.21 18.57
CA ASN A 117 51.09 13.54 17.55
C ASN A 117 51.07 12.83 16.18
N ALA A 118 50.29 13.39 15.25
CA ALA A 118 50.72 13.66 13.87
C ALA A 118 49.80 14.74 13.22
N LYS A 119 50.41 15.77 12.60
CA LYS A 119 49.69 16.76 11.78
C LYS A 119 49.12 16.08 10.52
N ARG A 120 47.78 16.03 10.40
CA ARG A 120 47.04 15.77 9.15
C ARG A 120 46.22 17.02 8.76
N PRO A 121 46.04 17.30 7.46
CA PRO A 121 45.28 18.46 6.99
C PRO A 121 43.81 18.36 7.39
N GLN A 122 43.28 19.49 7.87
CA GLN A 122 41.88 19.66 8.28
C GLN A 122 40.94 19.42 7.11
N THR A 123 40.09 18.41 7.24
CA THR A 123 38.73 18.43 6.70
C THR A 123 37.83 17.80 7.75
N GLU A 124 36.61 18.34 7.82
CA GLU A 124 35.47 17.91 8.63
C GLU A 124 35.38 18.52 10.03
N LEU A 125 34.47 19.51 10.09
CA LEU A 125 33.87 20.02 11.32
C LEU A 125 33.05 18.90 11.98
N PRO A 126 32.96 18.85 13.32
CA PRO A 126 32.17 17.85 14.00
C PRO A 126 30.67 18.06 13.73
N PRO A 127 29.85 16.99 13.72
CA PRO A 127 28.42 17.13 13.50
C PRO A 127 27.77 17.92 14.63
N VAL A 128 27.14 19.03 14.25
CA VAL A 128 26.26 19.84 15.09
C VAL A 128 24.87 19.20 15.04
N PRO A 129 24.22 18.94 16.18
CA PRO A 129 22.85 18.44 16.15
C PRO A 129 21.91 19.61 15.85
N LEU A 130 21.05 19.45 14.85
CA LEU A 130 19.88 20.32 14.70
C LEU A 130 18.60 19.51 14.82
N GLU A 131 17.89 19.86 15.87
CA GLU A 131 16.53 19.47 16.18
C GLU A 131 15.55 20.26 15.29
N SER A 132 14.77 19.54 14.49
CA SER A 132 13.44 19.96 14.06
C SER A 132 12.52 18.73 13.99
N ARG A 133 11.99 18.41 15.18
CA ARG A 133 10.78 17.64 15.53
C ARG A 133 10.09 16.82 14.41
N PHE A 134 10.56 15.59 14.23
CA PHE A 134 9.72 14.44 14.51
C PHE A 134 10.24 13.82 15.82
N ARG A 135 9.36 13.59 16.80
CA ARG A 135 9.63 12.72 17.95
C ARG A 135 8.40 11.80 18.07
N PRO A 136 8.60 10.50 18.29
CA PRO A 136 9.31 10.01 19.48
C PRO A 136 10.73 9.49 19.20
N ARG A 137 11.50 9.47 20.29
CA ARG A 137 12.89 9.03 20.40
C ARG A 137 13.02 7.53 20.15
N ASP A 138 14.24 7.14 19.76
CA ASP A 138 14.80 5.79 19.81
C ASP A 138 14.06 4.72 18.99
N ILE A 139 14.12 4.82 17.66
CA ILE A 139 13.74 3.73 16.75
C ILE A 139 15.00 3.23 16.03
N PRO A 140 15.33 1.92 16.08
CA PRO A 140 16.34 1.27 15.24
C PRO A 140 15.98 1.38 13.74
N ARG A 141 16.84 0.90 12.85
CA ARG A 141 16.60 1.06 11.40
C ARG A 141 15.59 0.04 10.90
N THR A 142 14.33 0.38 10.98
CA THR A 142 13.28 -0.40 10.34
C THR A 142 13.21 -0.06 8.84
N LEU A 143 13.35 -1.08 7.99
CA LEU A 143 13.15 -0.95 6.55
C LEU A 143 11.70 -1.34 6.23
N VAL A 144 10.95 -0.45 5.58
CA VAL A 144 9.54 -0.66 5.24
C VAL A 144 9.42 -0.96 3.76
N THR A 145 8.99 -2.18 3.42
CA THR A 145 8.75 -2.60 2.03
C THR A 145 7.27 -2.43 1.68
N ILE A 146 6.95 -1.66 0.64
CA ILE A 146 5.58 -1.40 0.18
C ILE A 146 5.28 -2.25 -1.06
N SER A 147 4.23 -3.06 -1.01
CA SER A 147 3.77 -3.86 -2.15
C SER A 147 2.57 -3.18 -2.82
N THR A 148 2.56 -3.15 -4.16
CA THR A 148 1.39 -2.75 -4.96
C THR A 148 0.89 -3.98 -5.72
N GLN A 149 -0.31 -4.46 -5.38
CA GLN A 149 -0.98 -5.53 -6.14
C GLN A 149 -1.95 -4.94 -7.16
N THR A 150 -2.11 -5.64 -8.30
CA THR A 150 -3.19 -5.39 -9.26
C THR A 150 -4.19 -6.53 -9.12
N ILE A 151 -5.46 -6.20 -8.83
CA ILE A 151 -6.55 -7.16 -8.68
C ILE A 151 -7.41 -7.12 -9.95
N PHE A 152 -7.85 -8.28 -10.43
CA PHE A 152 -8.75 -8.41 -11.58
C PHE A 152 -10.15 -8.79 -11.09
N CYS A 153 -11.16 -8.00 -11.46
CA CYS A 153 -12.58 -8.32 -11.25
C CYS A 153 -13.13 -8.94 -12.55
N ASP A 154 -13.86 -10.06 -12.45
CA ASP A 154 -14.54 -10.64 -13.62
C ASP A 154 -15.84 -9.88 -13.96
N ASN A 155 -16.41 -10.18 -15.13
CA ASN A 155 -17.62 -9.52 -15.62
C ASN A 155 -18.90 -9.96 -14.86
N ASP A 156 -18.83 -10.96 -13.99
CA ASP A 156 -19.97 -11.50 -13.25
C ASP A 156 -20.07 -10.96 -11.81
N GLY A 157 -19.20 -10.00 -11.46
CA GLY A 157 -19.11 -9.41 -10.13
C GLY A 157 -18.36 -10.28 -9.12
N GLY A 158 -17.69 -11.34 -9.58
CA GLY A 158 -16.80 -12.17 -8.79
C GLY A 158 -15.37 -11.61 -8.83
N VAL A 159 -14.78 -11.37 -7.66
CA VAL A 159 -13.33 -11.20 -7.57
C VAL A 159 -12.71 -12.60 -7.56
N GLN A 160 -12.12 -13.02 -8.69
CA GLN A 160 -11.34 -14.25 -8.74
C GLN A 160 -9.88 -13.95 -8.39
N ILE A 161 -9.43 -14.56 -7.30
CA ILE A 161 -8.03 -14.57 -6.86
C ILE A 161 -7.50 -15.98 -7.13
N ASP A 162 -6.34 -16.09 -7.79
CA ASP A 162 -5.70 -17.38 -8.03
C ASP A 162 -5.34 -18.04 -6.69
N ALA A 163 -6.10 -19.09 -6.33
CA ALA A 163 -6.10 -19.70 -5.01
C ALA A 163 -4.76 -20.37 -4.65
N ALA A 164 -3.93 -20.69 -5.64
CA ALA A 164 -2.60 -21.28 -5.43
C ALA A 164 -1.59 -20.32 -4.77
N SER A 165 -1.95 -19.04 -4.62
CA SER A 165 -1.07 -17.97 -4.16
C SER A 165 -1.45 -17.34 -2.81
N VAL A 166 -2.51 -17.82 -2.15
CA VAL A 166 -3.08 -17.20 -0.94
C VAL A 166 -2.69 -17.93 0.36
N GLU A 167 -2.08 -19.12 0.26
CA GLU A 167 -1.89 -20.01 1.42
C GLU A 167 -0.92 -19.50 2.52
N GLN A 168 -0.22 -18.38 2.34
CA GLN A 168 0.77 -17.93 3.34
C GLN A 168 0.54 -16.55 3.96
N LEU A 169 -0.50 -15.80 3.57
CA LEU A 169 -0.85 -14.56 4.28
C LEU A 169 -2.37 -14.40 4.47
N PRO A 170 -3.05 -15.30 5.20
CA PRO A 170 -4.38 -15.02 5.72
C PRO A 170 -4.25 -14.03 6.91
N SER A 171 -3.68 -12.85 6.67
CA SER A 171 -3.70 -11.78 7.66
C SER A 171 -5.00 -11.00 7.50
N PRO A 172 -5.66 -10.60 8.61
CA PRO A 172 -6.83 -9.71 8.56
C PRO A 172 -6.61 -8.47 7.68
N SER A 173 -5.39 -7.93 7.67
CA SER A 173 -4.99 -6.78 6.84
C SER A 173 -5.10 -7.03 5.34
N PHE A 174 -4.82 -8.26 4.87
CA PHE A 174 -4.98 -8.60 3.46
C PHE A 174 -6.45 -8.60 3.05
N THR A 175 -7.32 -9.20 3.88
CA THR A 175 -8.77 -9.19 3.68
C THR A 175 -9.32 -7.77 3.60
N GLU A 176 -8.79 -6.86 4.42
CA GLU A 176 -9.19 -5.45 4.44
C GLU A 176 -8.82 -4.69 3.15
N ILE A 177 -7.62 -4.93 2.59
CA ILE A 177 -7.24 -4.37 1.28
C ILE A 177 -8.17 -4.88 0.17
N LEU A 178 -8.46 -6.19 0.17
CA LEU A 178 -9.38 -6.77 -0.80
C LEU A 178 -10.76 -6.12 -0.72
N LEU A 179 -11.25 -5.88 0.49
CA LEU A 179 -12.54 -5.23 0.70
C LEU A 179 -12.55 -3.77 0.21
N LEU A 180 -11.48 -3.01 0.41
CA LEU A 180 -11.36 -1.64 -0.12
C LEU A 180 -11.36 -1.63 -1.66
N GLU A 181 -10.66 -2.56 -2.30
CA GLU A 181 -10.65 -2.66 -3.77
C GLU A 181 -11.99 -3.18 -4.32
N GLU A 182 -12.64 -4.13 -3.63
CA GLU A 182 -14.02 -4.55 -3.94
C GLU A 182 -14.99 -3.36 -3.84
N ALA A 183 -14.97 -2.62 -2.74
CA ALA A 183 -15.82 -1.44 -2.54
C ALA A 183 -15.57 -0.38 -3.64
N LYS A 184 -14.32 -0.16 -4.02
CA LYS A 184 -13.97 0.75 -5.12
C LYS A 184 -14.56 0.29 -6.44
N TYR A 185 -14.45 -1.00 -6.76
CA TYR A 185 -15.08 -1.57 -7.95
C TYR A 185 -16.60 -1.36 -7.94
N PHE A 186 -17.29 -1.64 -6.82
CA PHE A 186 -18.74 -1.41 -6.74
C PHE A 186 -19.10 0.07 -6.89
N LEU A 187 -18.28 0.99 -6.37
CA LEU A 187 -18.54 2.43 -6.51
C LEU A 187 -18.37 2.88 -7.97
N GLU A 188 -17.36 2.36 -8.67
CA GLU A 188 -17.20 2.58 -10.11
C GLU A 188 -18.41 2.03 -10.88
N LYS A 189 -18.88 0.83 -10.54
CA LYS A 189 -20.08 0.23 -11.16
C LYS A 189 -21.36 0.98 -10.86
N LEU A 190 -21.49 1.57 -9.68
CA LEU A 190 -22.62 2.43 -9.33
C LEU A 190 -22.68 3.66 -10.25
N HIS A 191 -21.54 4.28 -10.52
CA HIS A 191 -21.44 5.42 -11.44
C HIS A 191 -21.71 5.04 -12.90
N GLU A 192 -21.46 3.78 -13.28
CA GLU A 192 -21.75 3.25 -14.62
C GLU A 192 -23.21 2.79 -14.82
N HIS A 193 -23.95 2.50 -13.74
CA HIS A 193 -25.22 1.75 -13.82
C HIS A 193 -26.35 2.51 -14.54
N ASP A 194 -26.42 3.84 -14.40
CA ASP A 194 -27.37 4.72 -15.10
C ASP A 194 -26.88 6.17 -15.03
N GLU A 195 -26.76 6.86 -16.17
CA GLU A 195 -26.33 8.27 -16.23
C GLU A 195 -27.27 9.20 -15.44
N THR A 196 -28.57 8.90 -15.45
CA THR A 196 -29.61 9.68 -14.77
C THR A 196 -29.48 9.53 -13.26
N PHE A 197 -29.31 8.30 -12.78
CA PHE A 197 -29.08 8.01 -11.37
C PHE A 197 -27.72 8.59 -10.91
N SER A 198 -26.67 8.45 -11.71
CA SER A 198 -25.34 8.94 -11.36
C SER A 198 -25.27 10.47 -11.23
N ALA A 199 -26.15 11.23 -11.91
CA ALA A 199 -26.22 12.69 -11.75
C ALA A 199 -26.70 13.10 -10.34
N ASP A 200 -27.53 12.26 -9.71
CA ASP A 200 -28.08 12.48 -8.38
C ASP A 200 -27.18 11.98 -7.25
N LEU A 201 -26.07 11.30 -7.58
CA LEU A 201 -25.06 10.90 -6.62
C LEU A 201 -24.15 12.07 -6.22
N ASP A 202 -23.67 12.03 -4.99
CA ASP A 202 -22.61 12.93 -4.51
C ASP A 202 -21.27 12.50 -5.13
N SER A 203 -20.80 13.24 -6.12
CA SER A 203 -19.55 12.98 -6.84
C SER A 203 -18.28 13.17 -5.99
N SER A 204 -18.41 13.66 -4.75
CA SER A 204 -17.29 13.76 -3.81
C SER A 204 -17.00 12.44 -3.09
N LEU A 205 -17.84 11.41 -3.22
CA LEU A 205 -17.61 10.11 -2.59
C LEU A 205 -16.43 9.38 -3.26
N SER A 206 -15.55 8.79 -2.46
CA SER A 206 -14.42 8.00 -2.95
C SER A 206 -14.09 6.88 -1.96
N ILE A 207 -13.33 5.87 -2.39
CA ILE A 207 -12.82 4.81 -1.51
C ILE A 207 -11.35 5.05 -1.20
N SER A 208 -10.97 4.78 0.05
CA SER A 208 -9.59 4.83 0.49
C SER A 208 -8.69 3.94 -0.33
N LYS A 209 -7.43 4.38 -0.47
CA LYS A 209 -6.34 3.52 -0.91
C LYS A 209 -5.68 2.92 0.33
N ALA A 210 -5.33 1.65 0.23
CA ALA A 210 -4.51 1.01 1.25
C ALA A 210 -3.33 0.27 0.61
N TRP A 211 -2.31 0.06 1.43
CA TRP A 211 -1.12 -0.69 1.06
C TRP A 211 -0.78 -1.68 2.16
N LEU A 212 -0.29 -2.85 1.75
CA LEU A 212 0.34 -3.77 2.67
C LEU A 212 1.83 -3.41 2.74
N ALA A 213 2.30 -3.10 3.93
CA ALA A 213 3.72 -3.00 4.22
C ALA A 213 4.15 -4.19 5.06
N LYS A 214 5.38 -4.67 4.85
CA LYS A 214 6.01 -5.63 5.77
C LYS A 214 7.09 -4.92 6.54
N GLU A 215 7.02 -5.01 7.86
CA GLU A 215 8.13 -4.63 8.72
C GLU A 215 9.27 -5.60 8.55
N THR A 216 10.45 -5.06 8.30
CA THR A 216 11.69 -5.82 8.29
C THR A 216 12.70 -5.11 9.16
N VAL A 217 13.37 -5.91 10.00
CA VAL A 217 14.51 -5.50 10.83
C VAL A 217 15.66 -6.46 10.55
N ASP A 218 16.88 -6.03 10.83
CA ASP A 218 18.06 -6.90 10.72
C ASP A 218 17.96 -8.07 11.73
N GLU A 219 18.65 -9.19 11.47
CA GLU A 219 18.56 -10.44 12.27
C GLU A 219 18.81 -10.25 13.78
N ASP A 220 19.55 -9.19 14.16
CA ASP A 220 19.91 -8.87 15.54
C ASP A 220 19.12 -7.68 16.12
N GLU A 221 18.15 -7.12 15.38
CA GLU A 221 17.35 -5.98 15.82
C GLU A 221 15.94 -6.41 16.25
N ASN A 222 15.43 -5.76 17.30
CA ASN A 222 14.07 -6.00 17.78
C ASN A 222 13.05 -5.32 16.86
N PRO A 223 11.82 -5.87 16.76
CA PRO A 223 10.71 -5.20 16.10
C PRO A 223 10.45 -3.81 16.69
N SER A 224 9.79 -2.96 15.92
CA SER A 224 9.31 -1.67 16.41
C SER A 224 8.36 -1.85 17.59
N LEU A 225 8.29 -0.85 18.49
CA LEU A 225 7.35 -0.89 19.62
C LEU A 225 5.89 -1.04 19.17
N ALA A 226 5.56 -0.60 17.95
CA ALA A 226 4.21 -0.72 17.41
C ALA A 226 3.81 -2.19 17.19
N ALA A 227 4.78 -3.07 16.92
CA ALA A 227 4.56 -4.51 16.78
C ALA A 227 3.88 -5.15 17.99
N GLY A 228 4.03 -4.53 19.18
CA GLY A 228 3.53 -5.08 20.43
C GLY A 228 4.28 -6.33 20.90
N ILE A 229 5.38 -6.69 20.24
CA ILE A 229 6.23 -7.84 20.59
C ILE A 229 7.31 -7.35 21.54
N SER A 230 7.34 -7.92 22.74
CA SER A 230 8.30 -7.58 23.78
C SER A 230 9.46 -8.60 23.81
N GLU A 231 10.64 -8.15 24.25
CA GLU A 231 11.85 -8.99 24.37
C GLU A 231 11.67 -10.18 25.32
N ASP A 232 10.70 -10.11 26.24
CA ASP A 232 10.34 -11.19 27.16
C ASP A 232 9.44 -12.27 26.54
N GLN A 233 9.12 -12.17 25.24
CA GLN A 233 8.28 -13.10 24.50
C GLN A 233 9.06 -13.76 23.33
N PRO A 234 10.04 -14.64 23.61
CA PRO A 234 10.94 -15.19 22.60
C PRO A 234 10.21 -15.95 21.48
N GLU A 235 9.09 -16.63 21.79
CA GLU A 235 8.29 -17.32 20.76
C GLU A 235 7.66 -16.35 19.74
N GLN A 236 7.24 -15.16 20.18
CA GLN A 236 6.69 -14.14 19.29
C GLN A 236 7.79 -13.46 18.48
N LEU A 237 8.97 -13.27 19.09
CA LEU A 237 10.13 -12.73 18.42
C LEU A 237 10.64 -13.69 17.33
N ASP A 238 10.71 -14.99 17.61
CA ASP A 238 11.06 -16.03 16.63
C ASP A 238 10.06 -16.05 15.47
N ALA A 239 8.75 -16.00 15.77
CA ALA A 239 7.70 -15.90 14.76
C ALA A 239 7.87 -14.63 13.91
N TYR A 240 8.16 -13.50 14.55
CA TYR A 240 8.44 -12.24 13.88
C TYR A 240 9.68 -12.31 12.97
N HIS A 241 10.80 -12.87 13.40
CA HIS A 241 11.96 -13.02 12.53
C HIS A 241 11.70 -13.97 11.36
N ALA A 242 10.84 -14.98 11.55
CA ALA A 242 10.44 -15.89 10.48
C ALA A 242 9.50 -15.25 9.44
N SER A 243 8.47 -14.51 9.88
CA SER A 243 7.40 -14.01 8.99
C SER A 243 7.33 -12.50 8.82
N GLY A 244 7.98 -11.73 9.69
CA GLY A 244 7.78 -10.28 9.90
C GLY A 244 6.37 -9.94 10.39
N ILE A 245 6.08 -8.64 10.49
CA ILE A 245 4.72 -8.11 10.70
C ILE A 245 4.24 -7.44 9.42
N ALA A 246 2.99 -7.75 9.05
CA ALA A 246 2.29 -7.03 8.00
C ALA A 246 1.53 -5.85 8.63
N TRP A 247 1.71 -4.67 8.04
CA TRP A 247 1.02 -3.43 8.36
C TRP A 247 0.06 -3.08 7.24
N LEU A 248 -1.18 -2.73 7.61
CA LEU A 248 -2.05 -1.99 6.72
C LEU A 248 -1.67 -0.51 6.81
N MET A 249 -1.37 0.11 5.68
CA MET A 249 -1.08 1.54 5.60
C MET A 249 -2.12 2.23 4.75
N GLU A 250 -2.54 3.41 5.20
CA GLU A 250 -3.46 4.28 4.48
C GLU A 250 -2.95 5.72 4.48
N PRO A 251 -3.43 6.59 3.59
CA PRO A 251 -3.15 8.02 3.68
C PRO A 251 -3.59 8.58 5.03
N LEU A 252 -2.73 9.37 5.67
CA LEU A 252 -3.12 10.12 6.86
C LEU A 252 -4.23 11.12 6.49
N ARG A 253 -5.34 11.04 7.20
CA ARG A 253 -6.47 11.96 7.04
C ARG A 253 -6.58 12.84 8.27
N SER A 254 -6.76 14.14 8.04
CA SER A 254 -6.95 15.13 9.10
C SER A 254 -8.36 15.71 8.96
N GLY A 255 -9.32 15.15 9.68
CA GLY A 255 -10.71 15.56 9.58
C GLY A 255 -11.60 14.90 10.63
N GLN A 256 -12.84 15.37 10.70
CA GLN A 256 -13.87 14.72 11.51
C GLN A 256 -14.40 13.49 10.77
N VAL A 257 -14.44 12.35 11.46
CA VAL A 257 -15.09 11.14 10.95
C VAL A 257 -16.60 11.36 10.93
N THR A 258 -17.24 11.06 9.80
CA THR A 258 -18.69 11.00 9.67
C THR A 258 -19.10 9.55 9.50
N LYS A 259 -19.71 8.96 10.52
CA LYS A 259 -20.22 7.60 10.47
C LYS A 259 -21.63 7.60 9.89
N PHE A 260 -21.86 6.83 8.84
CA PHE A 260 -23.16 6.73 8.16
C PHE A 260 -23.93 5.52 8.65
N ARG A 261 -23.24 4.37 8.79
CA ARG A 261 -23.83 3.11 9.22
C ARG A 261 -22.94 2.42 10.24
N GLY A 262 -23.56 1.69 11.16
CA GLY A 262 -22.86 0.83 12.11
C GLY A 262 -22.69 -0.58 11.56
N THR A 263 -22.11 -1.46 12.37
CA THR A 263 -21.93 -2.87 12.02
C THR A 263 -23.28 -3.61 11.97
N LEU A 264 -24.17 -3.41 12.94
CA LEU A 264 -25.52 -4.03 12.97
C LEU A 264 -26.65 -3.00 13.02
N ASP A 265 -26.29 -1.73 12.89
CA ASP A 265 -27.25 -0.62 12.86
C ASP A 265 -27.21 0.00 11.46
N HIS A 266 -28.14 -0.46 10.62
CA HIS A 266 -28.30 0.07 9.27
C HIS A 266 -29.28 1.24 9.22
N THR A 267 -29.77 1.71 10.38
CA THR A 267 -30.62 2.90 10.47
C THR A 267 -29.74 4.14 10.60
N GLY A 268 -29.70 4.97 9.56
CA GLY A 268 -28.86 6.16 9.54
C GLY A 268 -29.57 7.40 10.08
N ALA A 269 -28.93 8.11 10.99
CA ALA A 269 -29.33 9.48 11.38
C ALA A 269 -28.81 10.56 10.40
N ALA A 270 -27.90 10.20 9.51
CA ALA A 270 -27.28 11.13 8.58
C ALA A 270 -28.28 11.57 7.50
N GLN A 271 -28.35 12.88 7.25
CA GLN A 271 -29.25 13.48 6.27
C GLN A 271 -28.45 14.15 5.15
N GLY A 272 -29.09 14.30 3.99
CA GLY A 272 -28.56 15.03 2.84
C GLY A 272 -28.00 14.14 1.74
N LYS A 273 -27.53 14.77 0.66
CA LYS A 273 -27.13 14.10 -0.59
C LYS A 273 -26.06 13.03 -0.38
N LEU A 274 -25.03 13.33 0.42
CA LEU A 274 -23.96 12.39 0.72
C LEU A 274 -24.47 11.15 1.47
N ALA A 275 -25.34 11.33 2.47
CA ALA A 275 -25.91 10.20 3.21
C ALA A 275 -26.77 9.32 2.31
N ALA A 276 -27.64 9.92 1.48
CA ALA A 276 -28.42 9.20 0.48
C ALA A 276 -27.53 8.46 -0.54
N THR A 277 -26.42 9.07 -0.95
CA THR A 277 -25.43 8.45 -1.86
C THR A 277 -24.75 7.24 -1.22
N VAL A 278 -24.35 7.34 0.05
CA VAL A 278 -23.78 6.21 0.80
C VAL A 278 -24.80 5.08 0.94
N ASP A 279 -26.06 5.41 1.22
CA ASP A 279 -27.14 4.42 1.36
C ASP A 279 -27.42 3.70 0.05
N ALA A 280 -27.54 4.47 -1.04
CA ALA A 280 -27.64 3.94 -2.39
C ALA A 280 -26.44 3.04 -2.75
N PHE A 281 -25.22 3.42 -2.36
CA PHE A 281 -24.03 2.62 -2.61
C PHE A 281 -24.04 1.29 -1.85
N ILE A 282 -24.46 1.29 -0.57
CA ILE A 282 -24.60 0.07 0.22
C ILE A 282 -25.68 -0.85 -0.40
N HIS A 283 -26.84 -0.29 -0.76
CA HIS A 283 -27.92 -1.03 -1.40
C HIS A 283 -27.48 -1.62 -2.75
N PHE A 284 -26.86 -0.80 -3.59
CA PHE A 284 -26.35 -1.23 -4.89
C PHE A 284 -25.37 -2.38 -4.74
N THR A 285 -24.44 -2.28 -3.78
CA THR A 285 -23.48 -3.36 -3.51
C THR A 285 -24.19 -4.66 -3.15
N TYR A 286 -25.27 -4.60 -2.37
CA TYR A 286 -26.10 -5.75 -2.03
C TYR A 286 -26.78 -6.37 -3.25
N LEU A 287 -27.46 -5.58 -4.07
CA LEU A 287 -28.14 -6.10 -5.27
C LEU A 287 -27.14 -6.59 -6.33
N TYR A 288 -26.11 -5.79 -6.64
CA TYR A 288 -25.12 -6.09 -7.67
C TYR A 288 -24.31 -7.34 -7.34
N SER A 289 -23.99 -7.55 -6.06
CA SER A 289 -23.36 -8.79 -5.58
C SER A 289 -24.32 -9.99 -5.50
N LYS A 290 -25.52 -9.90 -6.09
CA LYS A 290 -26.56 -10.95 -6.03
C LYS A 290 -26.92 -11.34 -4.60
N LYS A 291 -27.02 -10.34 -3.71
CA LYS A 291 -27.36 -10.48 -2.28
C LYS A 291 -26.32 -11.27 -1.47
N THR A 292 -25.06 -11.28 -1.93
CA THR A 292 -23.96 -12.00 -1.25
C THR A 292 -23.02 -11.09 -0.47
N MET A 293 -23.21 -9.78 -0.53
CA MET A 293 -22.34 -8.82 0.13
C MET A 293 -23.12 -7.57 0.57
N VAL A 294 -23.05 -7.20 1.84
CA VAL A 294 -23.59 -5.93 2.35
C VAL A 294 -22.47 -5.17 3.03
N LEU A 295 -22.19 -3.94 2.58
CA LEU A 295 -21.25 -3.07 3.29
C LEU A 295 -21.87 -2.57 4.60
N CYS A 296 -21.09 -2.60 5.66
CA CYS A 296 -21.48 -2.10 6.98
C CYS A 296 -20.33 -1.32 7.62
N ASP A 297 -20.60 -0.71 8.77
CA ASP A 297 -19.67 0.20 9.46
C ASP A 297 -19.12 1.33 8.56
N VAL A 298 -19.93 1.77 7.58
CA VAL A 298 -19.50 2.74 6.58
C VAL A 298 -19.35 4.12 7.20
N GLN A 299 -18.15 4.65 7.11
CA GLN A 299 -17.77 5.98 7.61
C GLN A 299 -16.90 6.69 6.58
N THR A 300 -16.92 8.01 6.58
CA THR A 300 -16.06 8.83 5.73
C THR A 300 -15.23 9.82 6.53
N MET A 301 -14.13 10.25 5.92
CA MET A 301 -13.40 11.45 6.34
C MET A 301 -13.08 12.30 5.11
N LYS A 302 -13.11 13.62 5.28
CA LYS A 302 -12.73 14.55 4.23
C LYS A 302 -11.23 14.50 3.95
N GLN A 303 -10.85 14.39 2.68
CA GLN A 303 -9.45 14.37 2.23
C GLN A 303 -9.29 15.09 0.90
N HIS A 304 -8.17 15.80 0.72
CA HIS A 304 -7.83 16.36 -0.59
C HIS A 304 -7.22 15.28 -1.48
N ILE A 305 -7.85 15.04 -2.64
CA ILE A 305 -7.37 14.12 -3.69
C ILE A 305 -7.34 14.91 -4.99
N ASN A 306 -6.15 15.10 -5.57
CA ASN A 306 -5.95 15.88 -6.81
C ASN A 306 -6.58 17.29 -6.74
N ASP A 307 -6.37 18.01 -5.63
CA ASP A 307 -6.94 19.33 -5.33
C ASP A 307 -8.46 19.38 -5.06
N TRP A 308 -9.16 18.24 -5.08
CA TRP A 308 -10.57 18.15 -4.74
C TRP A 308 -10.78 17.65 -3.31
N LEU A 309 -11.69 18.30 -2.57
CA LEU A 309 -12.09 17.86 -1.23
C LEU A 309 -13.12 16.73 -1.37
N MET A 310 -12.68 15.50 -1.15
CA MET A 310 -13.48 14.28 -1.29
C MET A 310 -13.92 13.75 0.08
N ASN A 311 -15.07 13.08 0.13
CA ASN A 311 -15.50 12.25 1.25
C ASN A 311 -15.01 10.82 1.01
N VAL A 312 -13.96 10.41 1.71
CA VAL A 312 -13.30 9.12 1.49
C VAL A 312 -13.84 8.10 2.48
N ILE A 313 -14.44 7.03 1.99
CA ILE A 313 -14.79 5.83 2.77
C ILE A 313 -13.50 5.09 3.13
N PHE A 314 -13.33 4.74 4.40
CA PHE A 314 -12.20 3.97 4.91
C PHE A 314 -12.69 2.99 5.99
N ASP A 315 -11.92 1.94 6.22
CA ASP A 315 -12.24 0.82 7.12
C ASP A 315 -13.70 0.31 7.00
N PRO A 316 -14.25 0.08 5.77
CA PRO A 316 -15.56 -0.53 5.67
C PRO A 316 -15.52 -1.96 6.21
N MET A 317 -16.65 -2.43 6.73
CA MET A 317 -16.87 -3.84 7.04
C MET A 317 -17.87 -4.45 6.06
N VAL A 318 -18.00 -5.77 6.10
CA VAL A 318 -18.91 -6.47 5.20
C VAL A 318 -19.62 -7.62 5.90
N HIS A 319 -20.88 -7.84 5.53
CA HIS A 319 -21.60 -9.06 5.83
C HIS A 319 -21.67 -9.95 4.59
N SER A 320 -21.36 -11.23 4.78
CA SER A 320 -21.41 -12.25 3.73
C SER A 320 -22.26 -13.45 4.15
N PRO A 321 -22.75 -14.30 3.23
CA PRO A 321 -23.46 -15.52 3.61
C PRO A 321 -22.66 -16.47 4.51
N THR A 322 -21.32 -16.42 4.42
CA THR A 322 -20.39 -17.32 5.10
C THR A 322 -19.88 -16.80 6.43
N GLY A 323 -19.95 -15.49 6.70
CA GLY A 323 -19.51 -14.93 7.99
C GLY A 323 -18.00 -14.97 8.19
N ASN A 324 -17.20 -14.97 7.11
CA ASN A 324 -15.76 -15.21 7.15
C ASN A 324 -14.93 -14.12 6.45
N ARG A 325 -15.53 -12.95 6.15
CA ARG A 325 -14.83 -11.81 5.53
C ARG A 325 -14.14 -10.87 6.54
N GLY A 326 -14.05 -11.27 7.81
CA GLY A 326 -13.36 -10.49 8.85
C GLY A 326 -14.10 -10.53 10.20
N PRO A 327 -13.53 -9.92 11.25
CA PRO A 327 -14.10 -9.95 12.60
C PRO A 327 -15.47 -9.25 12.72
N GLY A 328 -15.80 -8.34 11.81
CA GLY A 328 -17.10 -7.65 11.74
C GLY A 328 -18.16 -8.34 10.88
N ASP A 329 -17.85 -9.50 10.28
CA ASP A 329 -18.78 -10.21 9.41
C ASP A 329 -19.77 -11.05 10.22
N HIS A 330 -20.95 -10.49 10.47
CA HIS A 330 -22.06 -11.17 11.17
C HIS A 330 -22.85 -12.15 10.29
N GLY A 331 -22.35 -12.48 9.11
CA GLY A 331 -22.93 -13.54 8.30
C GLY A 331 -24.31 -13.18 7.75
N LYS A 332 -25.14 -14.23 7.62
CA LYS A 332 -26.57 -14.10 7.28
C LYS A 332 -27.37 -13.24 8.26
N LYS A 333 -26.95 -13.17 9.53
CA LYS A 333 -27.64 -12.34 10.52
C LYS A 333 -27.47 -10.86 10.17
N GLY A 334 -26.24 -10.43 9.89
CA GLY A 334 -25.98 -9.05 9.46
C GLY A 334 -26.73 -8.68 8.17
N ILE A 335 -26.78 -9.60 7.20
CA ILE A 335 -27.57 -9.40 5.96
C ILE A 335 -29.07 -9.28 6.29
N ALA A 336 -29.61 -10.14 7.16
CA ALA A 336 -31.01 -10.08 7.54
C ALA A 336 -31.36 -8.79 8.31
N ASP A 337 -30.46 -8.34 9.19
CA ASP A 337 -30.61 -7.09 9.93
C ASP A 337 -30.61 -5.88 8.96
N PHE A 338 -29.74 -5.88 7.93
CA PHE A 338 -29.76 -4.90 6.85
C PHE A 338 -31.10 -4.89 6.11
N VAL A 339 -31.55 -6.05 5.58
CA VAL A 339 -32.82 -6.16 4.83
C VAL A 339 -34.01 -5.72 5.67
N ALA A 340 -34.02 -6.02 6.97
CA ALA A 340 -35.13 -5.66 7.85
C ALA A 340 -35.21 -4.15 8.17
N THR A 341 -34.11 -3.42 8.05
CA THR A 341 -34.00 -2.02 8.50
C THR A 341 -33.72 -1.03 7.37
N HIS A 342 -33.38 -1.52 6.18
CA HIS A 342 -33.11 -0.71 5.02
C HIS A 342 -34.41 -0.40 4.26
N ASP A 343 -34.88 0.82 4.40
CA ASP A 343 -36.14 1.34 3.85
C ASP A 343 -35.92 1.91 2.44
N LEU A 344 -35.61 1.04 1.47
CA LEU A 344 -35.73 1.37 0.05
C LEU A 344 -36.74 0.39 -0.52
N ASP A 345 -37.85 0.90 -1.04
CA ASP A 345 -38.95 0.12 -1.62
C ASP A 345 -38.37 -0.89 -2.64
N ASP A 346 -38.34 -2.17 -2.28
CA ASP A 346 -37.80 -3.31 -3.06
C ASP A 346 -38.65 -3.64 -4.31
N ASP A 347 -39.45 -2.70 -4.82
CA ASP A 347 -40.56 -2.93 -5.75
C ASP A 347 -40.19 -2.96 -7.26
N GLU A 348 -38.90 -2.96 -7.64
CA GLU A 348 -38.48 -3.09 -9.06
C GLU A 348 -37.42 -4.16 -9.36
#